data_AF-A0A2Z5Z010-F1
#
_entry.id   AF-A0A2Z5Z010-F1
#
_cell.length_a   1.000
_cell.length_b   1.000
_cell.length_c   1.000
_cell.angle_alpha   90.00
_cell.angle_beta   90.00
_cell.angle_gamma   90.00
#
_symmetry.space_group_name_H-M   'P 1'
#
loop_
_entity.id
_entity.type
_entity.pdbx_description
1 polymer ?
#
loop_
_entity_poly.entity_id
_entity_poly.type
_entity_poly.pdbx_seq_one_letter_code
_entity_poly.pdbx_strand_id
1 'polypeptide(L)'
;MGSHLLKRLDCNERIEGGVMGRAKAWQMEQEERGYYEADGAICEDCVTDPALKSWVSDNVSETQCRFCGAESEDPMAASFDEFIGVVLTGVRFDWNHPDDEGIMYVSAEGGYQASISDTWDVLGDYDISDDSDVVEAIIDVVGSDGWVEREFYIGDKSQRLEWGWDAFKETVKHQTRYVFLTPDDSDHSPEVPPSRMLAAIGETVIDELAELNLITEIPADTDLFRIRIGAEPFHTSAEIGTPPAQFAMQSNRMSPAGIPMFYGAFDVDTARLETFDPDHHAGQILSIGTFRATRALRVLDLADLPDIPSVFEEDSHHCIHPLRFLHAFARDIVKPIACDGREHIEYVPTQIVTEYFRRVFRDADDSVIDGIIYSSSREGGERAFVLFCENEQCFAVEDGPVFLEQLLNLTAVAHEQT
;
A
#
# COMPACT_ATOMS: atom_id res chain seq x y z
N MET A 1 60.55 -59.03 -1.13
CA MET A 1 59.65 -59.79 -2.05
C MET A 1 58.46 -58.92 -2.32
N GLY A 2 58.18 -58.61 -3.59
CA GLY A 2 56.92 -57.98 -4.02
C GLY A 2 57.01 -56.51 -4.39
N SER A 3 57.59 -56.24 -5.55
CA SER A 3 57.39 -55.02 -6.33
C SER A 3 55.93 -54.86 -6.77
N HIS A 4 55.38 -53.64 -6.74
CA HIS A 4 54.48 -53.20 -7.82
C HIS A 4 54.61 -51.70 -8.07
N LEU A 5 55.21 -51.42 -9.24
CA LEU A 5 55.34 -50.14 -9.90
C LEU A 5 54.01 -49.73 -10.56
N LEU A 6 53.72 -48.43 -10.45
CA LEU A 6 53.16 -47.53 -11.45
C LEU A 6 52.80 -48.13 -12.84
N LYS A 7 51.53 -47.98 -13.23
CA LYS A 7 51.15 -47.62 -14.60
C LYS A 7 50.12 -46.49 -14.54
N ARG A 8 50.55 -45.31 -14.97
CA ARG A 8 49.67 -44.21 -15.40
C ARG A 8 48.83 -44.70 -16.58
N LEU A 9 47.52 -44.51 -16.52
CA LEU A 9 46.63 -44.46 -17.67
C LEU A 9 46.21 -43.00 -17.82
N ASP A 10 46.82 -42.32 -18.77
CA ASP A 10 46.27 -41.10 -19.37
C ASP A 10 44.98 -41.50 -20.10
N CYS A 11 43.82 -41.16 -19.53
CA CYS A 11 42.61 -40.95 -20.32
C CYS A 11 42.36 -39.44 -20.38
N ASN A 12 42.99 -38.84 -21.37
CA ASN A 12 42.68 -37.50 -21.84
C ASN A 12 41.36 -37.60 -22.64
N GLU A 13 40.23 -37.71 -21.94
CA GLU A 13 38.93 -37.47 -22.56
C GLU A 13 38.81 -35.97 -22.79
N ARG A 14 39.21 -35.57 -24.00
CA ARG A 14 38.74 -34.33 -24.61
C ARG A 14 37.22 -34.40 -24.62
N ILE A 15 36.58 -33.74 -23.66
CA ILE A 15 35.23 -33.23 -23.86
C ILE A 15 35.37 -32.23 -25.01
N GLU A 16 34.99 -32.66 -26.21
CA GLU A 16 34.73 -31.78 -27.32
C GLU A 16 33.61 -30.84 -26.88
N GLY A 17 33.99 -29.68 -26.34
CA GLY A 17 33.12 -28.52 -26.26
C GLY A 17 32.75 -28.15 -27.68
N GLY A 18 31.64 -28.71 -28.16
CA GLY A 18 31.06 -28.35 -29.45
C GLY A 18 30.82 -26.85 -29.44
N VAL A 19 31.44 -26.15 -30.40
CA VAL A 19 31.20 -24.73 -30.64
C VAL A 19 29.70 -24.58 -30.85
N MET A 20 29.03 -24.01 -29.85
CA MET A 20 27.63 -23.66 -29.93
C MET A 20 27.46 -22.74 -31.14
N GLY A 21 26.73 -23.20 -32.17
CA GLY A 21 26.61 -22.47 -33.43
C GLY A 21 25.95 -21.12 -33.18
N ARG A 22 26.37 -20.06 -33.88
CA ARG A 22 25.82 -18.70 -33.72
C ARG A 22 24.29 -18.65 -33.76
N ALA A 23 23.66 -19.47 -34.60
CA ALA A 23 22.19 -19.58 -34.66
C ALA A 23 21.57 -20.17 -33.39
N LYS A 24 22.24 -21.12 -32.74
CA LYS A 24 21.77 -21.72 -31.47
C LYS A 24 22.05 -20.79 -30.29
N ALA A 25 23.18 -20.10 -30.30
CA ALA A 25 23.50 -19.06 -29.31
C ALA A 25 22.50 -17.88 -29.40
N TRP A 26 22.18 -17.45 -30.63
CA TRP A 26 21.15 -16.46 -30.92
C TRP A 26 19.76 -16.92 -30.48
N GLN A 27 19.39 -18.17 -30.75
CA GLN A 27 18.12 -18.73 -30.29
C GLN A 27 18.02 -18.79 -28.75
N MET A 28 19.11 -19.21 -28.07
CA MET A 28 19.14 -19.22 -26.60
C MET A 28 19.08 -17.82 -26.00
N GLU A 29 19.67 -16.82 -26.66
CA GLU A 29 19.60 -15.42 -26.23
C GLU A 29 18.18 -14.84 -26.32
N GLN A 30 17.42 -15.19 -27.38
CA GLN A 30 16.01 -14.80 -27.50
C GLN A 30 15.14 -15.53 -26.47
N GLU A 31 15.40 -16.82 -26.22
CA GLU A 31 14.72 -17.60 -25.17
C GLU A 31 15.00 -17.04 -23.77
N GLU A 32 16.23 -16.61 -23.49
CA GLU A 32 16.64 -16.03 -22.18
C GLU A 32 16.08 -14.61 -21.97
N ARG A 33 16.01 -13.80 -23.03
CA ARG A 33 15.37 -12.48 -22.98
C ARG A 33 13.84 -12.57 -22.92
N GLY A 34 13.25 -13.61 -23.52
CA GLY A 34 11.82 -13.90 -23.48
C GLY A 34 10.98 -13.13 -24.50
N TYR A 35 11.59 -12.65 -25.58
CA TYR A 35 10.93 -12.02 -26.72
C TYR A 35 11.79 -12.18 -27.98
N TYR A 36 11.19 -12.04 -29.16
CA TYR A 36 11.90 -12.10 -30.45
C TYR A 36 12.51 -10.74 -30.82
N GLU A 37 13.47 -10.72 -31.76
CA GLU A 37 14.06 -9.45 -32.23
C GLU A 37 12.98 -8.55 -32.86
N ALA A 38 12.91 -7.30 -32.40
CA ALA A 38 11.91 -6.34 -32.85
C ALA A 38 12.54 -5.19 -33.66
N ASP A 39 12.18 -5.10 -34.94
CA ASP A 39 12.60 -3.99 -35.79
C ASP A 39 11.74 -2.74 -35.54
N GLY A 40 12.38 -1.58 -35.43
CA GLY A 40 11.72 -0.27 -35.44
C GLY A 40 12.09 0.59 -34.24
N ALA A 41 11.41 1.74 -34.15
CA ALA A 41 11.64 2.71 -33.09
C ALA A 41 10.32 3.31 -32.61
N ILE A 42 10.29 3.69 -31.33
CA ILE A 42 9.13 4.25 -30.63
C ILE A 42 9.48 5.62 -30.03
N CYS A 43 8.59 6.59 -30.18
CA CYS A 43 8.75 7.93 -29.59
C CYS A 43 7.97 8.06 -28.28
N GLU A 44 8.31 9.10 -27.50
CA GLU A 44 7.66 9.42 -26.22
C GLU A 44 6.14 9.60 -26.34
N ASP A 45 5.66 10.20 -27.43
CA ASP A 45 4.23 10.46 -27.69
C ASP A 45 3.41 9.18 -27.91
N CYS A 46 4.05 8.06 -28.26
CA CYS A 46 3.40 6.76 -28.49
C CYS A 46 3.34 5.91 -27.22
N VAL A 47 3.76 6.43 -26.08
CA VAL A 47 3.78 5.76 -24.78
C VAL A 47 2.87 6.53 -23.83
N THR A 48 2.19 5.87 -22.91
CA THR A 48 1.34 6.53 -21.91
C THR A 48 2.04 6.65 -20.56
N ASP A 49 2.57 5.53 -20.05
CA ASP A 49 3.25 5.42 -18.76
C ASP A 49 4.41 6.45 -18.58
N PRO A 50 4.44 7.20 -17.46
CA PRO A 50 5.46 8.21 -17.22
C PRO A 50 6.90 7.68 -17.12
N ALA A 51 7.11 6.49 -16.54
CA ALA A 51 8.44 5.91 -16.39
C ALA A 51 8.99 5.45 -17.74
N LEU A 52 8.14 4.82 -18.56
CA LEU A 52 8.48 4.46 -19.93
C LEU A 52 8.76 5.69 -20.82
N LYS A 53 8.02 6.80 -20.65
CA LYS A 53 8.31 8.07 -21.34
C LYS A 53 9.68 8.63 -20.99
N SER A 54 10.01 8.65 -19.69
CA SER A 54 11.34 9.08 -19.23
C SER A 54 12.42 8.20 -19.84
N TRP A 55 12.20 6.87 -19.84
CA TRP A 55 13.15 5.93 -20.42
C TRP A 55 13.36 6.16 -21.93
N VAL A 56 12.28 6.38 -22.70
CA VAL A 56 12.39 6.67 -24.15
C VAL A 56 13.19 7.96 -24.38
N SER A 57 12.92 9.00 -23.60
CA SER A 57 13.61 10.29 -23.69
C SER A 57 15.12 10.19 -23.44
N ASP A 58 15.52 9.34 -22.49
CA ASP A 58 16.92 9.12 -22.15
C ASP A 58 17.68 8.23 -23.15
N ASN A 59 16.95 7.44 -23.95
CA ASN A 59 17.50 6.44 -24.89
C ASN A 59 17.18 6.75 -26.36
N VAL A 60 16.90 8.02 -26.70
CA VAL A 60 16.67 8.43 -28.09
C VAL A 60 17.91 8.19 -28.95
N SER A 61 17.73 7.43 -30.03
CA SER A 61 18.80 7.06 -30.96
C SER A 61 18.38 7.19 -32.42
N GLU A 62 17.08 7.10 -32.70
CA GLU A 62 16.50 7.08 -34.05
C GLU A 62 15.71 8.37 -34.33
N THR A 63 15.65 8.76 -35.61
CA THR A 63 15.02 10.01 -36.07
C THR A 63 13.56 9.84 -36.53
N GLN A 64 13.05 8.62 -36.54
CA GLN A 64 11.72 8.28 -37.03
C GLN A 64 11.02 7.29 -36.11
N CYS A 65 9.76 7.55 -35.78
CA CYS A 65 8.90 6.61 -35.06
C CYS A 65 8.13 5.71 -36.04
N ARG A 66 8.10 4.40 -35.76
CA ARG A 66 7.37 3.39 -36.56
C ARG A 66 5.85 3.53 -36.43
N PHE A 67 5.36 3.94 -35.26
CA PHE A 67 3.94 3.91 -34.91
C PHE A 67 3.20 5.17 -35.36
N CYS A 68 3.60 6.34 -34.87
CA CYS A 68 2.99 7.61 -35.29
C CYS A 68 3.50 8.14 -36.64
N GLY A 69 4.61 7.60 -37.16
CA GLY A 69 5.23 8.04 -38.42
C GLY A 69 5.90 9.42 -38.35
N ALA A 70 6.10 9.99 -37.15
CA ALA A 70 6.80 11.25 -36.98
C ALA A 70 8.28 11.12 -37.37
N GLU A 71 8.82 12.17 -37.99
CA GLU A 71 10.23 12.27 -38.42
C GLU A 71 10.81 13.62 -37.94
N SER A 72 12.06 13.62 -37.47
CA SER A 72 12.79 14.80 -37.01
C SER A 72 14.23 14.82 -37.56
N GLU A 73 14.86 15.98 -37.58
CA GLU A 73 16.30 16.10 -37.90
C GLU A 73 17.18 15.62 -36.72
N ASP A 74 16.70 15.78 -35.49
CA ASP A 74 17.33 15.30 -34.26
C ASP A 74 16.71 13.96 -33.80
N PRO A 75 17.46 13.08 -33.10
CA PRO A 75 16.94 11.84 -32.53
C PRO A 75 15.70 12.10 -31.65
N MET A 76 14.63 11.35 -31.92
CA MET A 76 13.33 11.50 -31.26
C MET A 76 12.70 10.17 -30.80
N ALA A 77 13.26 9.04 -31.22
CA ALA A 77 12.72 7.71 -30.95
C ALA A 77 13.81 6.78 -30.39
N ALA A 78 13.41 5.87 -29.52
CA ALA A 78 14.27 4.82 -28.96
C ALA A 78 14.06 3.49 -29.71
N SER A 79 15.05 2.60 -29.61
CA SER A 79 14.96 1.25 -30.18
C SER A 79 13.75 0.50 -29.61
N PHE A 80 12.92 -0.06 -30.49
CA PHE A 80 11.75 -0.82 -30.05
C PHE A 80 12.14 -2.14 -29.38
N ASP A 81 13.26 -2.75 -29.80
CA ASP A 81 13.82 -3.96 -29.16
C ASP A 81 14.20 -3.69 -27.69
N GLU A 82 14.93 -2.60 -27.43
CA GLU A 82 15.33 -2.22 -26.08
C GLU A 82 14.12 -1.83 -25.22
N PHE A 83 13.13 -1.16 -25.83
CA PHE A 83 11.88 -0.80 -25.17
C PHE A 83 11.10 -2.03 -24.68
N ILE A 84 10.98 -3.08 -25.49
CA ILE A 84 10.32 -4.34 -25.08
C ILE A 84 11.06 -4.97 -23.89
N GLY A 85 12.39 -4.92 -23.88
CA GLY A 85 13.19 -5.41 -22.75
C GLY A 85 12.81 -4.73 -21.43
N VAL A 86 12.57 -3.42 -21.43
CA VAL A 86 12.15 -2.66 -20.25
C VAL A 86 10.71 -2.99 -19.86
N VAL A 87 9.80 -3.04 -20.84
CA VAL A 87 8.40 -3.42 -20.61
C VAL A 87 8.34 -4.80 -19.95
N LEU A 88 9.06 -5.78 -20.49
CA LEU A 88 9.07 -7.13 -19.91
C LEU A 88 9.76 -7.19 -18.55
N THR A 89 10.76 -6.36 -18.28
CA THR A 89 11.35 -6.27 -16.95
C THR A 89 10.32 -5.79 -15.93
N GLY A 90 9.50 -4.81 -16.29
CA GLY A 90 8.40 -4.33 -15.44
C GLY A 90 7.25 -5.34 -15.32
N VAL A 91 6.81 -5.96 -16.41
CA VAL A 91 5.78 -7.02 -16.35
C VAL A 91 6.24 -8.20 -15.51
N ARG A 92 7.53 -8.55 -15.60
CA ARG A 92 8.15 -9.62 -14.78
C ARG A 92 8.23 -9.30 -13.29
N PHE A 93 7.89 -8.07 -12.89
CA PHE A 93 7.74 -7.72 -11.48
C PHE A 93 6.60 -8.52 -10.85
N ASP A 94 5.43 -8.55 -11.51
CA ASP A 94 4.20 -9.19 -11.02
C ASP A 94 3.91 -10.54 -11.68
N TRP A 95 4.39 -10.75 -12.90
CA TRP A 95 4.12 -11.93 -13.70
C TRP A 95 5.40 -12.69 -14.01
N ASN A 96 5.27 -13.96 -14.36
CA ASN A 96 6.39 -14.76 -14.80
C ASN A 96 5.94 -15.86 -15.75
N HIS A 97 6.91 -16.47 -16.43
CA HIS A 97 6.61 -17.63 -17.27
C HIS A 97 6.26 -18.84 -16.38
N PRO A 98 5.26 -19.66 -16.73
CA PRO A 98 4.85 -20.81 -15.93
C PRO A 98 5.98 -21.80 -15.65
N ASP A 99 6.90 -22.01 -16.59
CA ASP A 99 8.06 -22.88 -16.38
C ASP A 99 9.01 -22.33 -15.30
N ASP A 100 9.18 -21.01 -15.23
CA ASP A 100 10.09 -20.36 -14.27
C ASP A 100 9.53 -20.38 -12.84
N GLU A 101 8.19 -20.39 -12.70
CA GLU A 101 7.49 -20.61 -11.42
C GLU A 101 7.37 -22.11 -11.05
N GLY A 102 7.89 -23.01 -11.88
CA GLY A 102 7.86 -24.45 -11.64
C GLY A 102 6.46 -25.07 -11.78
N ILE A 103 5.58 -24.44 -12.56
CA ILE A 103 4.24 -24.95 -12.84
C ILE A 103 4.34 -26.21 -13.69
N MET A 104 3.67 -27.27 -13.23
CA MET A 104 3.70 -28.55 -13.94
C MET A 104 2.93 -28.45 -15.27
N TYR A 105 3.58 -28.84 -16.37
CA TYR A 105 2.93 -29.03 -17.67
C TYR A 105 2.53 -30.50 -17.87
N VAL A 106 1.24 -30.75 -18.14
CA VAL A 106 0.73 -32.11 -18.39
C VAL A 106 0.15 -32.20 -19.80
N SER A 107 0.93 -32.75 -20.72
CA SER A 107 0.54 -32.87 -22.14
C SER A 107 -0.74 -33.69 -22.37
N ALA A 108 -1.07 -34.61 -21.46
CA ALA A 108 -2.29 -35.44 -21.53
C ALA A 108 -3.56 -34.66 -21.13
N GLU A 109 -3.41 -33.62 -20.31
CA GLU A 109 -4.50 -32.74 -19.87
C GLU A 109 -4.53 -31.42 -20.65
N GLY A 110 -3.55 -31.20 -21.52
CA GLY A 110 -3.56 -30.15 -22.53
C GLY A 110 -2.99 -28.82 -22.07
N GLY A 111 -2.19 -28.77 -21.00
CA GLY A 111 -1.54 -27.52 -20.60
C GLY A 111 -0.91 -27.53 -19.20
N TYR A 112 -0.55 -26.32 -18.77
CA TYR A 112 -0.11 -26.02 -17.42
C TYR A 112 -1.20 -26.26 -16.38
N GLN A 113 -0.79 -26.70 -15.20
CA GLN A 113 -1.68 -27.00 -14.07
C GLN A 113 -1.92 -25.76 -13.18
N ALA A 114 -2.12 -24.61 -13.80
CA ALA A 114 -2.42 -23.32 -13.17
C ALA A 114 -3.40 -22.54 -14.07
N SER A 115 -3.99 -21.47 -13.53
CA SER A 115 -4.72 -20.52 -14.36
C SER A 115 -3.69 -19.68 -15.09
N ILE A 116 -3.73 -19.74 -16.42
CA ILE A 116 -2.77 -19.07 -17.29
C ILE A 116 -3.45 -17.86 -17.92
N SER A 117 -2.84 -16.70 -17.78
CA SER A 117 -3.25 -15.47 -18.47
C SER A 117 -2.53 -15.37 -19.81
N ASP A 118 -3.20 -14.83 -20.82
CA ASP A 118 -2.52 -14.51 -22.08
C ASP A 118 -1.84 -13.14 -22.02
N THR A 119 -0.98 -12.85 -23.00
CA THR A 119 -0.22 -11.58 -23.00
C THR A 119 -1.14 -10.37 -23.17
N TRP A 120 -2.29 -10.51 -23.84
CA TRP A 120 -3.23 -9.41 -24.00
C TRP A 120 -3.84 -9.01 -22.67
N ASP A 121 -4.31 -9.99 -21.89
CA ASP A 121 -4.86 -9.77 -20.56
C ASP A 121 -3.82 -9.16 -19.61
N VAL A 122 -2.59 -9.68 -19.61
CA VAL A 122 -1.50 -9.17 -18.76
C VAL A 122 -1.12 -7.74 -19.13
N LEU A 123 -0.91 -7.44 -20.41
CA LEU A 123 -0.55 -6.09 -20.84
C LEU A 123 -1.71 -5.10 -20.67
N GLY A 124 -2.96 -5.57 -20.70
CA GLY A 124 -4.14 -4.75 -20.47
C GLY A 124 -4.24 -4.17 -19.05
N ASP A 125 -3.57 -4.77 -18.07
CA ASP A 125 -3.48 -4.25 -16.71
C ASP A 125 -2.46 -3.09 -16.58
N TYR A 126 -1.62 -2.87 -17.59
CA TYR A 126 -0.60 -1.83 -17.62
C TYR A 126 -0.92 -0.74 -18.64
N ASP A 127 -0.77 0.52 -18.23
CA ASP A 127 -1.00 1.69 -19.10
C ASP A 127 0.22 2.01 -19.98
N ILE A 128 0.65 1.03 -20.78
CA ILE A 128 1.87 1.13 -21.61
C ILE A 128 1.69 2.15 -22.73
N SER A 129 0.57 2.06 -23.46
CA SER A 129 0.27 2.94 -24.60
C SER A 129 -1.23 2.93 -24.91
N ASP A 130 -1.78 4.10 -25.23
CA ASP A 130 -3.13 4.28 -25.78
C ASP A 130 -3.25 3.76 -27.23
N ASP A 131 -2.11 3.57 -27.91
CA ASP A 131 -2.07 3.09 -29.29
C ASP A 131 -2.09 1.55 -29.33
N SER A 132 -3.19 1.00 -29.85
CA SER A 132 -3.35 -0.46 -29.99
C SER A 132 -2.27 -1.11 -30.85
N ASP A 133 -1.71 -0.37 -31.82
CA ASP A 133 -0.69 -0.91 -32.72
C ASP A 133 0.64 -1.14 -31.97
N VAL A 134 0.92 -0.36 -30.92
CA VAL A 134 2.08 -0.57 -30.05
C VAL A 134 1.90 -1.83 -29.22
N VAL A 135 0.73 -1.99 -28.60
CA VAL A 135 0.43 -3.17 -27.76
C VAL A 135 0.43 -4.45 -28.60
N GLU A 136 -0.20 -4.44 -29.78
CA GLU A 136 -0.19 -5.57 -30.71
C GLU A 136 1.23 -5.94 -31.15
N ALA A 137 2.07 -4.94 -31.44
CA ALA A 137 3.47 -5.18 -31.79
C ALA A 137 4.27 -5.79 -30.62
N ILE A 138 3.99 -5.42 -29.38
CA ILE A 138 4.62 -6.06 -28.20
C ILE A 138 4.17 -7.53 -28.12
N ILE A 139 2.86 -7.79 -28.23
CA ILE A 139 2.30 -9.15 -28.14
C ILE A 139 2.89 -10.09 -29.18
N ASP A 140 2.98 -9.63 -30.44
CA ASP A 140 3.54 -10.40 -31.55
C ASP A 140 5.00 -10.80 -31.30
N VAL A 141 5.76 -9.93 -30.63
CA VAL A 141 7.18 -10.13 -30.37
C VAL A 141 7.43 -10.96 -29.11
N VAL A 142 6.59 -10.80 -28.08
CA VAL A 142 6.71 -11.57 -26.83
C VAL A 142 6.40 -13.04 -27.08
N GLY A 143 5.33 -13.34 -27.84
CA GLY A 143 4.96 -14.70 -28.22
C GLY A 143 4.92 -15.68 -27.03
N SER A 144 4.02 -15.49 -26.07
CA SER A 144 4.00 -16.30 -24.85
C SER A 144 3.16 -17.58 -24.98
N ASP A 145 3.63 -18.67 -24.37
CA ASP A 145 2.82 -19.86 -24.00
C ASP A 145 1.94 -19.63 -22.74
N GLY A 146 1.91 -18.39 -22.24
CA GLY A 146 1.08 -17.92 -21.15
C GLY A 146 1.85 -17.32 -19.98
N TRP A 147 1.13 -16.67 -19.07
CA TRP A 147 1.66 -15.98 -17.88
C TRP A 147 1.00 -16.49 -16.60
N VAL A 148 1.76 -16.47 -15.51
CA VAL A 148 1.28 -16.70 -14.15
C VAL A 148 1.78 -15.60 -13.23
N GLU A 149 1.06 -15.33 -12.15
CA GLU A 149 1.55 -14.43 -11.10
C GLU A 149 2.88 -14.93 -10.56
N ARG A 150 3.80 -14.00 -10.32
CA ARG A 150 5.12 -14.29 -9.76
C ARG A 150 4.98 -14.78 -8.32
N GLU A 151 5.89 -15.68 -7.92
CA GLU A 151 5.80 -16.38 -6.63
C GLU A 151 4.47 -17.16 -6.47
N PHE A 152 3.93 -17.71 -7.58
CA PHE A 152 2.57 -18.27 -7.71
C PHE A 152 2.09 -19.12 -6.52
N TYR A 153 2.96 -19.96 -5.97
CA TYR A 153 2.60 -20.88 -4.88
C TYR A 153 2.54 -20.24 -3.49
N ILE A 154 3.26 -19.14 -3.27
CA ILE A 154 3.38 -18.48 -1.96
C ILE A 154 2.74 -17.09 -1.92
N GLY A 155 2.47 -16.50 -3.09
CA GLY A 155 1.99 -15.15 -3.25
C GLY A 155 3.09 -14.10 -3.10
N ASP A 156 2.90 -12.99 -3.79
CA ASP A 156 3.78 -11.83 -3.67
C ASP A 156 3.72 -11.23 -2.25
N LYS A 157 4.61 -10.28 -1.97
CA LYS A 157 4.70 -9.68 -0.64
C LYS A 157 3.42 -8.94 -0.22
N SER A 158 2.76 -8.20 -1.14
CA SER A 158 1.50 -7.53 -0.86
C SER A 158 0.40 -8.54 -0.51
N GLN A 159 0.26 -9.60 -1.31
CA GLN A 159 -0.71 -10.66 -1.09
C GLN A 159 -0.50 -11.34 0.26
N ARG A 160 0.74 -11.68 0.62
CA ARG A 160 1.06 -12.30 1.92
C ARG A 160 0.74 -11.39 3.11
N LEU A 161 0.91 -10.08 2.97
CA LEU A 161 0.51 -9.10 3.98
C LEU A 161 -1.01 -8.96 4.07
N GLU A 162 -1.71 -8.97 2.94
CA GLU A 162 -3.18 -8.94 2.88
C GLU A 162 -3.80 -10.19 3.52
N TRP A 163 -3.32 -11.38 3.16
CA TRP A 163 -3.77 -12.63 3.77
C TRP A 163 -3.46 -12.68 5.27
N GLY A 164 -2.27 -12.20 5.68
CA GLY A 164 -1.91 -12.04 7.09
C GLY A 164 -2.85 -11.08 7.83
N TRP A 165 -3.26 -9.98 7.19
CA TRP A 165 -4.23 -9.04 7.73
C TRP A 165 -5.63 -9.67 7.87
N ASP A 166 -6.07 -10.44 6.88
CA ASP A 166 -7.33 -11.18 6.95
C ASP A 166 -7.32 -12.24 8.06
N ALA A 167 -6.23 -13.01 8.18
CA ALA A 167 -6.03 -13.96 9.26
C ALA A 167 -6.01 -13.28 10.64
N PHE A 168 -5.39 -12.10 10.74
CA PHE A 168 -5.42 -11.29 11.95
C PHE A 168 -6.84 -10.86 12.31
N LYS A 169 -7.61 -10.33 11.34
CA LYS A 169 -9.02 -9.95 11.54
C LYS A 169 -9.84 -11.13 12.05
N GLU A 170 -9.77 -12.28 11.40
CA GLU A 170 -10.50 -13.48 11.83
C GLU A 170 -10.11 -13.92 13.25
N THR A 171 -8.82 -13.88 13.57
CA THR A 171 -8.32 -14.25 14.89
C THR A 171 -8.88 -13.34 15.98
N VAL A 172 -8.83 -12.02 15.80
CA VAL A 172 -9.28 -11.08 16.83
C VAL A 172 -10.80 -10.96 16.93
N LYS A 173 -11.50 -11.18 15.82
CA LYS A 173 -12.96 -11.20 15.82
C LYS A 173 -13.51 -12.43 16.54
N HIS A 174 -12.93 -13.61 16.27
CA HIS A 174 -13.58 -14.89 16.59
C HIS A 174 -12.80 -15.84 17.50
N GLN A 175 -11.50 -15.61 17.76
CA GLN A 175 -10.66 -16.57 18.50
C GLN A 175 -10.06 -15.99 19.78
N THR A 176 -9.16 -15.00 19.69
CA THR A 176 -8.45 -14.40 20.83
C THR A 176 -8.21 -12.91 20.60
N ARG A 177 -8.42 -12.12 21.66
CA ARG A 177 -8.26 -10.65 21.63
C ARG A 177 -7.13 -10.12 22.51
N TYR A 178 -6.76 -10.88 23.53
CA TYR A 178 -5.87 -10.41 24.60
C TYR A 178 -4.54 -11.14 24.62
N VAL A 179 -4.49 -12.36 24.08
CA VAL A 179 -3.31 -13.21 24.14
C VAL A 179 -3.07 -13.76 22.75
N PHE A 180 -1.99 -13.29 22.12
CA PHE A 180 -1.44 -13.89 20.93
C PHE A 180 -0.29 -14.79 21.37
N LEU A 181 -0.47 -16.10 21.20
CA LEU A 181 0.64 -17.02 21.38
C LEU A 181 1.48 -16.93 20.10
N THR A 182 2.78 -16.66 20.26
CA THR A 182 3.72 -16.76 19.14
C THR A 182 3.68 -18.21 18.65
N PRO A 183 3.40 -18.45 17.36
CA PRO A 183 3.50 -19.80 16.79
C PRO A 183 4.89 -20.38 17.04
N ASP A 184 4.98 -21.71 17.13
CA ASP A 184 6.27 -22.39 17.15
C ASP A 184 7.00 -22.11 15.81
N ASP A 185 8.32 -21.91 15.83
CA ASP A 185 9.13 -21.55 14.64
C ASP A 185 9.08 -22.63 13.52
N SER A 186 8.40 -23.75 13.76
CA SER A 186 8.12 -24.81 12.80
C SER A 186 6.95 -24.53 11.85
N ASP A 187 6.18 -23.47 12.06
CA ASP A 187 5.08 -23.09 11.17
C ASP A 187 5.65 -22.39 9.92
N HIS A 188 5.64 -23.08 8.79
CA HIS A 188 6.19 -22.62 7.51
C HIS A 188 5.17 -21.86 6.66
N SER A 189 4.13 -21.29 7.27
CA SER A 189 3.17 -20.47 6.52
C SER A 189 3.89 -19.29 5.85
N PRO A 190 3.67 -19.05 4.54
CA PRO A 190 4.20 -17.86 3.87
C PRO A 190 3.51 -16.56 4.36
N GLU A 191 2.31 -16.68 4.93
CA GLU A 191 1.54 -15.56 5.46
C GLU A 191 2.14 -14.99 6.75
N VAL A 192 1.95 -13.68 6.97
CA VAL A 192 2.34 -13.07 8.24
C VAL A 192 1.43 -13.57 9.35
N PRO A 193 1.95 -14.23 10.40
CA PRO A 193 1.10 -14.76 11.46
C PRO A 193 0.44 -13.60 12.24
N PRO A 194 -0.79 -13.78 12.75
CA PRO A 194 -1.51 -12.74 13.49
C PRO A 194 -0.71 -12.09 14.64
N SER A 195 0.15 -12.86 15.30
CA SER A 195 1.01 -12.37 16.39
C SER A 195 2.09 -11.37 15.94
N ARG A 196 2.48 -11.39 14.67
CA ARG A 196 3.50 -10.50 14.07
C ARG A 196 2.87 -9.40 13.22
N MET A 197 1.59 -9.49 12.88
CA MET A 197 0.93 -8.58 11.94
C MET A 197 1.09 -7.10 12.29
N LEU A 198 0.91 -6.74 13.58
CA LEU A 198 1.07 -5.36 14.03
C LEU A 198 2.51 -4.84 13.86
N ALA A 199 3.50 -5.70 14.14
CA ALA A 199 4.90 -5.36 13.93
C ALA A 199 5.22 -5.22 12.43
N ALA A 200 4.69 -6.11 11.59
CA ALA A 200 4.88 -6.04 10.14
C ALA A 200 4.29 -4.74 9.54
N ILE A 201 3.12 -4.29 10.02
CA ILE A 201 2.55 -2.98 9.63
C ILE A 201 3.49 -1.84 10.07
N GLY A 202 4.01 -1.90 11.29
CA GLY A 202 4.96 -0.90 11.79
C GLY A 202 6.24 -0.85 10.96
N GLU A 203 6.87 -2.01 10.71
CA GLU A 203 8.07 -2.19 9.88
C GLU A 203 7.84 -1.69 8.45
N THR A 204 6.68 -1.97 7.86
CA THR A 204 6.30 -1.45 6.53
C THR A 204 6.34 0.09 6.51
N VAL A 205 5.81 0.74 7.54
CA VAL A 205 5.76 2.21 7.63
C VAL A 205 7.13 2.84 7.86
N ILE A 206 7.98 2.23 8.71
CA ILE A 206 9.25 2.85 9.17
C ILE A 206 10.47 2.44 8.38
N ASP A 207 10.50 1.21 7.83
CA ASP A 207 11.68 0.67 7.16
C ASP A 207 11.50 0.73 5.65
N GLU A 208 10.40 0.19 5.14
CA GLU A 208 10.20 0.03 3.69
C GLU A 208 9.68 1.29 3.02
N LEU A 209 8.88 2.08 3.73
CA LEU A 209 8.28 3.33 3.24
C LEU A 209 8.87 4.56 3.94
N ALA A 210 10.06 4.42 4.52
CA ALA A 210 10.75 5.48 5.26
C ALA A 210 10.92 6.77 4.42
N GLU A 211 11.25 6.60 3.13
CA GLU A 211 11.53 7.71 2.22
C GLU A 211 10.27 8.52 1.86
N LEU A 212 9.09 7.94 2.05
CA LEU A 212 7.81 8.55 1.69
C LEU A 212 7.22 9.43 2.78
N ASN A 213 7.84 9.51 3.96
CA ASN A 213 7.43 10.39 5.07
C ASN A 213 5.94 10.28 5.45
N LEU A 214 5.44 9.05 5.63
CA LEU A 214 4.04 8.77 6.03
C LEU A 214 3.64 9.37 7.38
N ILE A 215 4.63 9.69 8.23
CA ILE A 215 4.42 10.42 9.48
C ILE A 215 4.57 11.91 9.18
N THR A 216 3.43 12.60 9.12
CA THR A 216 3.35 14.03 8.85
C THR A 216 3.12 14.83 10.14
N GLU A 217 3.15 16.15 10.03
CA GLU A 217 2.87 17.07 11.13
C GLU A 217 1.59 17.87 10.87
N ILE A 218 0.71 17.94 11.86
CA ILE A 218 -0.36 18.94 11.94
C ILE A 218 0.22 20.18 12.63
N PRO A 219 0.36 21.32 11.93
CA PRO A 219 0.84 22.56 12.53
C PRO A 219 -0.04 23.05 13.69
N ALA A 220 0.59 23.77 14.63
CA ALA A 220 -0.11 24.30 15.82
C ALA A 220 -1.16 25.39 15.48
N ASP A 221 -1.07 26.00 14.30
CA ASP A 221 -2.01 27.01 13.80
C ASP A 221 -3.16 26.44 12.97
N THR A 222 -3.21 25.12 12.77
CA THR A 222 -4.32 24.45 12.08
C THR A 222 -5.56 24.39 12.97
N ASP A 223 -6.70 24.78 12.40
CA ASP A 223 -8.01 24.66 13.04
C ASP A 223 -8.52 23.21 12.93
N LEU A 224 -8.86 22.63 14.08
CA LEU A 224 -9.32 21.25 14.24
C LEU A 224 -10.76 21.27 14.74
N PHE A 225 -11.69 20.72 13.95
CA PHE A 225 -13.10 20.80 14.25
C PHE A 225 -13.61 19.52 14.89
N ARG A 226 -14.38 19.68 15.98
CA ARG A 226 -15.10 18.60 16.62
C ARG A 226 -16.52 19.03 16.94
N ILE A 227 -17.49 18.18 16.62
CA ILE A 227 -18.90 18.45 16.86
C ILE A 227 -19.42 17.55 17.96
N ARG A 228 -20.16 18.14 18.91
CA ARG A 228 -20.91 17.41 19.93
C ARG A 228 -22.39 17.77 19.83
N ILE A 229 -23.23 16.73 19.78
CA ILE A 229 -24.69 16.88 19.65
C ILE A 229 -25.34 16.61 21.01
N GLY A 230 -26.31 17.46 21.37
CA GLY A 230 -27.09 17.26 22.59
C GLY A 230 -28.35 18.11 22.62
N ALA A 231 -29.20 17.87 23.62
CA ALA A 231 -30.40 18.66 23.86
C ALA A 231 -30.10 20.12 24.28
N GLU A 232 -28.96 20.33 24.91
CA GLU A 232 -28.47 21.63 25.38
C GLU A 232 -27.09 21.92 24.74
N PRO A 233 -26.71 23.19 24.56
CA PRO A 233 -25.41 23.55 24.01
C PRO A 233 -24.26 23.21 24.97
N PHE A 234 -23.12 22.80 24.41
CA PHE A 234 -21.88 22.54 25.14
C PHE A 234 -20.90 23.70 24.93
N HIS A 235 -20.24 24.18 25.98
CA HIS A 235 -19.47 25.44 25.88
C HIS A 235 -17.98 25.28 26.22
N THR A 236 -17.62 24.25 26.98
CA THR A 236 -16.26 24.13 27.52
C THR A 236 -15.42 23.10 26.76
N SER A 237 -14.09 23.19 26.90
CA SER A 237 -13.17 22.20 26.30
C SER A 237 -13.41 20.80 26.85
N ALA A 238 -13.72 20.69 28.15
CA ALA A 238 -14.03 19.42 28.80
C ALA A 238 -15.36 18.80 28.32
N GLU A 239 -16.30 19.64 27.88
CA GLU A 239 -17.56 19.19 27.29
C GLU A 239 -17.43 18.87 25.80
N ILE A 240 -16.78 19.70 24.98
CA ILE A 240 -16.76 19.45 23.53
C ILE A 240 -15.64 18.49 23.15
N GLY A 241 -14.52 18.53 23.87
CA GLY A 241 -13.33 17.74 23.61
C GLY A 241 -13.48 16.26 23.93
N THR A 242 -12.36 15.58 24.16
CA THR A 242 -12.35 14.14 24.47
C THR A 242 -13.18 13.86 25.71
N PRO A 243 -14.08 12.86 25.75
CA PRO A 243 -14.85 12.53 26.95
C PRO A 243 -13.93 11.97 28.06
N PRO A 244 -14.22 12.24 29.35
CA PRO A 244 -13.56 11.53 30.44
C PRO A 244 -13.72 10.01 30.32
N ALA A 245 -12.71 9.24 30.74
CA ALA A 245 -12.69 7.78 30.54
C ALA A 245 -13.95 7.06 31.07
N GLN A 246 -14.46 7.48 32.23
CA GLN A 246 -15.69 6.94 32.83
C GLN A 246 -16.98 7.19 32.01
N PHE A 247 -16.93 8.12 31.05
CA PHE A 247 -18.04 8.48 30.17
C PHE A 247 -17.79 8.08 28.71
N ALA A 248 -16.64 7.47 28.39
CA ALA A 248 -16.35 6.89 27.08
C ALA A 248 -17.10 5.56 26.90
N MET A 249 -18.43 5.60 26.92
CA MET A 249 -19.28 4.40 26.91
C MET A 249 -19.49 3.81 25.50
N GLN A 250 -19.28 4.62 24.46
CA GLN A 250 -19.45 4.20 23.07
C GLN A 250 -18.14 3.61 22.54
N SER A 251 -18.28 2.47 21.85
CA SER A 251 -17.19 1.88 21.08
C SER A 251 -17.18 2.51 19.69
N ASN A 252 -16.08 3.17 19.34
CA ASN A 252 -15.87 3.75 18.01
C ASN A 252 -14.92 2.88 17.20
N ARG A 253 -14.78 3.18 15.90
CA ARG A 253 -13.93 2.47 14.96
C ARG A 253 -12.47 2.32 15.42
N MET A 254 -11.89 3.38 15.96
CA MET A 254 -10.47 3.41 16.35
C MET A 254 -10.27 3.38 17.87
N SER A 255 -11.35 3.39 18.66
CA SER A 255 -11.25 3.42 20.13
C SER A 255 -12.31 2.54 20.79
N PRO A 256 -11.93 1.55 21.60
CA PRO A 256 -12.90 0.74 22.36
C PRO A 256 -13.53 1.56 23.49
N ALA A 257 -14.69 1.09 23.97
CA ALA A 257 -15.34 1.68 25.14
C ALA A 257 -14.37 1.70 26.35
N GLY A 258 -14.31 2.84 27.04
CA GLY A 258 -13.41 3.08 28.17
C GLY A 258 -12.04 3.65 27.79
N ILE A 259 -11.68 3.68 26.50
CA ILE A 259 -10.43 4.28 26.02
C ILE A 259 -10.77 5.54 25.21
N PRO A 260 -10.68 6.72 25.82
CA PRO A 260 -11.07 7.96 25.15
C PRO A 260 -9.99 8.39 24.14
N MET A 261 -10.44 8.93 23.01
CA MET A 261 -9.62 9.55 21.96
C MET A 261 -10.34 10.77 21.39
N PHE A 262 -9.59 11.68 20.77
CA PHE A 262 -10.14 12.87 20.16
C PHE A 262 -10.44 12.64 18.68
N TYR A 263 -11.72 12.56 18.31
CA TYR A 263 -12.13 12.49 16.92
C TYR A 263 -12.48 13.90 16.43
N GLY A 264 -12.07 14.21 15.20
CA GLY A 264 -12.39 15.47 14.55
C GLY A 264 -12.10 15.43 13.05
N ALA A 265 -12.27 16.57 12.40
CA ALA A 265 -11.93 16.78 10.99
C ALA A 265 -11.28 18.15 10.77
N PHE A 266 -10.67 18.32 9.59
CA PHE A 266 -10.01 19.56 9.20
C PHE A 266 -10.99 20.63 8.69
N ASP A 267 -12.24 20.25 8.43
CA ASP A 267 -13.31 21.15 8.04
C ASP A 267 -14.63 20.81 8.77
N VAL A 268 -15.52 21.80 8.85
CA VAL A 268 -16.80 21.67 9.58
C VAL A 268 -17.77 20.72 8.87
N ASP A 269 -17.72 20.66 7.53
CA ASP A 269 -18.67 19.86 6.74
C ASP A 269 -18.37 18.36 6.92
N THR A 270 -17.11 17.94 6.85
CA THR A 270 -16.65 16.58 7.17
C THR A 270 -16.95 16.23 8.62
N ALA A 271 -16.67 17.13 9.58
CA ALA A 271 -16.99 16.89 10.99
C ALA A 271 -18.50 16.67 11.21
N ARG A 272 -19.34 17.38 10.44
CA ARG A 272 -20.80 17.23 10.46
C ARG A 272 -21.22 15.91 9.84
N LEU A 273 -20.68 15.53 8.68
CA LEU A 273 -21.00 14.26 8.02
C LEU A 273 -20.67 13.04 8.88
N GLU A 274 -19.55 13.08 9.62
CA GLU A 274 -19.15 11.98 10.50
C GLU A 274 -19.97 11.90 11.80
N THR A 275 -20.54 13.02 12.26
CA THR A 275 -21.24 13.08 13.57
C THR A 275 -22.77 13.09 13.47
N PHE A 276 -23.31 13.78 12.47
CA PHE A 276 -24.74 14.05 12.38
C PHE A 276 -25.48 12.96 11.61
N ASP A 277 -26.33 12.24 12.32
CA ASP A 277 -27.34 11.36 11.75
C ASP A 277 -28.73 12.01 11.87
N PRO A 278 -29.40 12.37 10.74
CA PRO A 278 -30.71 13.02 10.74
C PRO A 278 -31.79 12.23 11.51
N ASP A 279 -31.76 10.90 11.46
CA ASP A 279 -32.80 10.07 12.06
C ASP A 279 -32.71 10.05 13.61
N HIS A 280 -31.50 10.25 14.13
CA HIS A 280 -31.22 10.21 15.57
C HIS A 280 -31.05 11.59 16.21
N HIS A 281 -30.75 12.62 15.42
CA HIS A 281 -30.33 13.94 15.92
C HIS A 281 -31.24 15.10 15.53
N ALA A 282 -32.43 14.83 14.96
CA ALA A 282 -33.41 15.86 14.66
C ALA A 282 -33.85 16.64 15.93
N GLY A 283 -33.82 17.97 15.86
CA GLY A 283 -34.20 18.87 16.96
C GLY A 283 -33.17 19.00 18.10
N GLN A 284 -31.94 18.53 17.88
CA GLN A 284 -30.82 18.71 18.82
C GLN A 284 -29.94 19.89 18.41
N ILE A 285 -29.05 20.31 19.31
CA ILE A 285 -28.09 21.40 19.08
C ILE A 285 -26.72 20.78 18.72
N LEU A 286 -26.15 21.22 17.61
CA LEU A 286 -24.74 20.97 17.27
C LEU A 286 -23.90 22.03 17.95
N SER A 287 -23.00 21.59 18.82
CA SER A 287 -21.94 22.43 19.38
C SER A 287 -20.65 22.13 18.64
N ILE A 288 -20.18 23.09 17.85
CA ILE A 288 -19.01 22.98 16.98
C ILE A 288 -17.84 23.65 17.72
N GLY A 289 -16.89 22.85 18.20
CA GLY A 289 -15.67 23.33 18.82
C GLY A 289 -14.55 23.45 17.79
N THR A 290 -13.87 24.60 17.79
CA THR A 290 -12.64 24.83 17.02
C THR A 290 -11.45 24.72 17.96
N PHE A 291 -10.60 23.71 17.75
CA PHE A 291 -9.41 23.45 18.54
C PHE A 291 -8.15 23.79 17.77
N ARG A 292 -7.08 24.14 18.49
CA ARG A 292 -5.73 24.28 17.95
C ARG A 292 -4.75 23.51 18.81
N ALA A 293 -3.75 22.89 18.18
CA ALA A 293 -2.72 22.18 18.92
C ALA A 293 -1.75 23.16 19.60
N THR A 294 -1.22 22.79 20.77
CA THR A 294 -0.23 23.59 21.50
C THR A 294 1.18 23.50 20.90
N ARG A 295 1.42 22.47 20.08
CA ARG A 295 2.63 22.19 19.32
C ARG A 295 2.25 21.48 18.02
N ALA A 296 3.21 21.32 17.11
CA ALA A 296 3.03 20.42 15.97
C ALA A 296 2.72 19.00 16.47
N LEU A 297 1.67 18.38 15.91
CA LEU A 297 1.25 17.02 16.25
C LEU A 297 1.74 16.07 15.18
N ARG A 298 2.39 14.99 15.57
CA ARG A 298 2.93 14.00 14.65
C ARG A 298 1.89 12.93 14.41
N VAL A 299 1.53 12.67 13.16
CA VAL A 299 0.41 11.80 12.85
C VAL A 299 0.75 10.89 11.69
N LEU A 300 0.26 9.66 11.75
CA LEU A 300 0.31 8.75 10.61
C LEU A 300 -0.77 9.17 9.61
N ASP A 301 -0.40 9.49 8.39
CA ASP A 301 -1.34 9.85 7.34
C ASP A 301 -1.72 8.63 6.50
N LEU A 302 -2.96 8.16 6.67
CA LEU A 302 -3.55 7.09 5.86
C LEU A 302 -4.59 7.64 4.89
N ALA A 303 -4.77 8.97 4.83
CA ALA A 303 -5.70 9.61 3.90
C ALA A 303 -5.03 10.04 2.59
N ASP A 304 -3.77 10.47 2.68
CA ASP A 304 -2.98 10.99 1.57
C ASP A 304 -1.75 10.11 1.34
N LEU A 305 -2.00 8.86 0.97
CA LEU A 305 -0.94 7.90 0.66
C LEU A 305 -0.34 8.22 -0.73
N PRO A 306 1.00 8.14 -0.89
CA PRO A 306 1.63 8.28 -2.20
C PRO A 306 1.08 7.31 -3.22
N ASP A 307 1.07 7.72 -4.49
CA ASP A 307 0.74 6.84 -5.60
C ASP A 307 1.72 5.67 -5.66
N ILE A 308 1.23 4.52 -6.12
CA ILE A 308 2.06 3.33 -6.33
C ILE A 308 2.93 3.61 -7.57
N PRO A 309 4.27 3.53 -7.47
CA PRO A 309 5.16 3.74 -8.61
C PRO A 309 4.88 2.75 -9.74
N SER A 310 5.27 3.14 -10.94
CA SER A 310 5.18 2.26 -12.10
C SER A 310 6.11 1.06 -11.94
N VAL A 311 5.65 -0.13 -12.35
CA VAL A 311 6.50 -1.32 -12.40
C VAL A 311 7.64 -1.18 -13.41
N PHE A 312 7.59 -0.21 -14.31
CA PHE A 312 8.68 0.07 -15.25
C PHE A 312 9.78 0.94 -14.64
N GLU A 313 9.61 1.44 -13.41
CA GLU A 313 10.65 2.13 -12.64
C GLU A 313 11.32 1.16 -11.66
N GLU A 314 12.41 0.52 -12.10
CA GLU A 314 13.10 -0.55 -11.35
C GLU A 314 13.58 -0.09 -9.96
N ASP A 315 14.08 1.14 -9.84
CA ASP A 315 14.58 1.69 -8.57
C ASP A 315 13.47 1.78 -7.49
N SER A 316 12.21 1.91 -7.91
CA SER A 316 11.03 2.03 -7.04
C SER A 316 10.39 0.67 -6.68
N HIS A 317 10.86 -0.45 -7.26
CA HIS A 317 10.25 -1.78 -7.03
C HIS A 317 10.12 -2.17 -5.57
N HIS A 318 11.08 -1.76 -4.73
CA HIS A 318 11.12 -2.09 -3.31
C HIS A 318 9.90 -1.55 -2.52
N CYS A 319 9.27 -0.46 -2.97
CA CYS A 319 8.14 0.16 -2.27
C CYS A 319 6.77 -0.17 -2.88
N ILE A 320 6.71 -0.81 -4.06
CA ILE A 320 5.45 -1.13 -4.76
C ILE A 320 4.55 -2.06 -3.93
N HIS A 321 5.02 -3.26 -3.55
CA HIS A 321 4.21 -4.18 -2.74
C HIS A 321 3.83 -3.61 -1.36
N PRO A 322 4.75 -2.97 -0.61
CA PRO A 322 4.42 -2.26 0.62
C PRO A 322 3.31 -1.21 0.45
N LEU A 323 3.38 -0.39 -0.61
CA LEU A 323 2.33 0.61 -0.91
C LEU A 323 1.01 -0.04 -1.30
N ARG A 324 1.01 -1.07 -2.15
CA ARG A 324 -0.20 -1.83 -2.50
C ARG A 324 -0.92 -2.33 -1.25
N PHE A 325 -0.18 -2.96 -0.33
CA PHE A 325 -0.71 -3.40 0.95
C PHE A 325 -1.23 -2.21 1.79
N LEU A 326 -0.45 -1.13 1.93
CA LEU A 326 -0.85 0.01 2.76
C LEU A 326 -2.12 0.70 2.23
N HIS A 327 -2.28 0.82 0.91
CA HIS A 327 -3.50 1.29 0.25
C HIS A 327 -4.69 0.35 0.52
N ALA A 328 -4.50 -0.97 0.41
CA ALA A 328 -5.54 -1.94 0.74
C ALA A 328 -5.95 -1.88 2.22
N PHE A 329 -4.96 -1.78 3.11
CA PHE A 329 -5.12 -1.65 4.55
C PHE A 329 -5.85 -0.36 4.94
N ALA A 330 -5.42 0.79 4.42
CA ALA A 330 -6.04 2.09 4.66
C ALA A 330 -7.51 2.09 4.21
N ARG A 331 -7.82 1.53 3.03
CA ARG A 331 -9.20 1.34 2.58
C ARG A 331 -10.00 0.46 3.55
N ASP A 332 -9.42 -0.65 4.00
CA ASP A 332 -10.12 -1.61 4.87
C ASP A 332 -10.47 -1.03 6.24
N ILE A 333 -9.55 -0.30 6.88
CA ILE A 333 -9.78 0.25 8.23
C ILE A 333 -10.86 1.35 8.24
N VAL A 334 -11.15 1.99 7.10
CA VAL A 334 -12.17 3.05 6.98
C VAL A 334 -13.49 2.57 6.35
N LYS A 335 -13.60 1.31 5.88
CA LYS A 335 -14.86 0.77 5.32
C LYS A 335 -16.06 0.98 6.24
N PRO A 336 -17.21 1.48 5.77
CA PRO A 336 -18.41 1.62 6.59
C PRO A 336 -18.81 0.29 7.25
N ILE A 337 -19.11 0.32 8.54
CA ILE A 337 -19.57 -0.84 9.31
C ILE A 337 -21.05 -0.67 9.60
N ALA A 338 -21.84 -1.72 9.33
CA ALA A 338 -23.27 -1.70 9.61
C ALA A 338 -23.52 -1.66 11.12
N CYS A 339 -24.34 -0.72 11.58
CA CYS A 339 -24.80 -0.65 12.97
C CYS A 339 -25.96 -1.65 13.21
N ASP A 340 -25.67 -2.94 13.09
CA ASP A 340 -26.64 -4.04 13.25
C ASP A 340 -26.58 -4.73 14.62
N GLY A 341 -25.81 -4.17 15.56
CA GLY A 341 -25.52 -4.73 16.88
C GLY A 341 -24.26 -5.61 16.90
N ARG A 342 -23.56 -5.80 15.77
CA ARG A 342 -22.29 -6.52 15.66
C ARG A 342 -21.09 -5.60 15.43
N GLU A 343 -21.29 -4.29 15.37
CA GLU A 343 -20.24 -3.30 15.13
C GLU A 343 -19.07 -3.41 16.11
N HIS A 344 -19.35 -3.83 17.36
CA HIS A 344 -18.33 -4.05 18.38
C HIS A 344 -17.34 -5.18 18.07
N ILE A 345 -17.68 -6.11 17.16
CA ILE A 345 -16.77 -7.16 16.68
C ILE A 345 -15.99 -6.63 15.47
N GLU A 346 -16.68 -5.95 14.55
CA GLU A 346 -16.09 -5.41 13.33
C GLU A 346 -15.04 -4.32 13.60
N TYR A 347 -15.19 -3.54 14.69
CA TYR A 347 -14.21 -2.53 15.08
C TYR A 347 -12.96 -3.09 15.76
N VAL A 348 -12.96 -4.34 16.25
CA VAL A 348 -11.85 -4.89 17.03
C VAL A 348 -10.50 -4.80 16.31
N PRO A 349 -10.36 -5.18 15.03
CA PRO A 349 -9.06 -5.10 14.34
C PRO A 349 -8.50 -3.67 14.32
N THR A 350 -9.32 -2.70 13.91
CA THR A 350 -8.91 -1.30 13.81
C THR A 350 -8.60 -0.69 15.18
N GLN A 351 -9.32 -1.08 16.23
CA GLN A 351 -9.03 -0.66 17.60
C GLN A 351 -7.66 -1.18 18.08
N ILE A 352 -7.34 -2.45 17.82
CA ILE A 352 -6.05 -3.03 18.21
C ILE A 352 -4.91 -2.33 17.46
N VAL A 353 -5.07 -2.09 16.15
CA VAL A 353 -4.11 -1.32 15.34
C VAL A 353 -3.90 0.07 15.92
N THR A 354 -4.99 0.78 16.25
CA THR A 354 -4.90 2.14 16.81
C THR A 354 -4.17 2.13 18.15
N GLU A 355 -4.42 1.15 19.01
CA GLU A 355 -3.69 1.02 20.28
C GLU A 355 -2.23 0.63 20.10
N TYR A 356 -1.90 -0.18 19.09
CA TYR A 356 -0.52 -0.46 18.72
C TYR A 356 0.22 0.82 18.35
N PHE A 357 -0.36 1.64 17.47
CA PHE A 357 0.19 2.93 17.09
C PHE A 357 0.32 3.91 18.27
N ARG A 358 -0.67 3.91 19.17
CA ARG A 358 -0.66 4.75 20.37
C ARG A 358 0.40 4.37 21.39
N ARG A 359 0.62 3.06 21.61
CA ARG A 359 1.38 2.58 22.78
C ARG A 359 2.73 1.99 22.43
N VAL A 360 2.80 1.22 21.34
CA VAL A 360 3.94 0.35 21.01
C VAL A 360 4.78 0.94 19.88
N PHE A 361 4.14 1.44 18.83
CA PHE A 361 4.82 1.99 17.66
C PHE A 361 5.77 3.12 18.04
N ARG A 362 6.95 3.08 17.45
CA ARG A 362 7.97 4.12 17.49
C ARG A 362 8.52 4.24 16.08
N ASP A 363 8.80 5.45 15.65
CA ASP A 363 9.47 5.68 14.37
C ASP A 363 10.99 5.37 14.46
N ALA A 364 11.72 5.69 13.40
CA ALA A 364 13.17 5.54 13.33
C ALA A 364 13.94 6.32 14.41
N ASP A 365 13.36 7.39 14.95
CA ASP A 365 13.95 8.27 15.98
C ASP A 365 13.47 7.92 17.41
N ASP A 366 12.90 6.73 17.63
CA ASP A 366 12.31 6.25 18.90
C ASP A 366 11.19 7.16 19.44
N SER A 367 10.42 7.69 18.51
CA SER A 367 9.59 8.85 18.70
C SER A 367 8.12 8.44 18.52
N VAL A 368 7.24 9.00 19.36
CA VAL A 368 5.81 8.64 19.38
C VAL A 368 5.01 9.50 18.40
N ILE A 369 3.90 8.96 17.92
CA ILE A 369 2.90 9.71 17.17
C ILE A 369 1.73 10.09 18.10
N ASP A 370 1.08 11.20 17.77
CA ASP A 370 -0.04 11.82 18.48
C ASP A 370 -1.41 11.42 17.91
N GLY A 371 -1.45 10.75 16.75
CA GLY A 371 -2.71 10.37 16.11
C GLY A 371 -2.58 9.76 14.73
N ILE A 372 -3.73 9.56 14.09
CA ILE A 372 -3.87 8.98 12.75
C ILE A 372 -4.85 9.85 11.95
N ILE A 373 -4.48 10.23 10.74
CA ILE A 373 -5.37 10.86 9.75
C ILE A 373 -5.90 9.76 8.83
N TYR A 374 -7.18 9.83 8.49
CA TYR A 374 -7.83 8.87 7.59
C TYR A 374 -8.90 9.57 6.73
N SER A 375 -9.14 9.04 5.53
CA SER A 375 -10.19 9.56 4.64
C SER A 375 -11.56 9.30 5.26
N SER A 376 -12.46 10.29 5.24
CA SER A 376 -13.82 10.13 5.75
C SER A 376 -14.54 8.96 5.05
N SER A 377 -15.30 8.19 5.82
CA SER A 377 -16.09 7.07 5.27
C SER A 377 -17.43 7.52 4.69
N ARG A 378 -17.78 8.79 4.87
CA ARG A 378 -19.04 9.42 4.46
C ARG A 378 -18.90 10.09 3.10
N GLU A 379 -19.94 9.94 2.28
CA GLU A 379 -20.02 10.57 0.96
C GLU A 379 -19.89 12.10 1.07
N GLY A 380 -18.91 12.68 0.37
CA GLY A 380 -18.62 14.11 0.39
C GLY A 380 -17.73 14.60 1.54
N GLY A 381 -17.32 13.73 2.46
CA GLY A 381 -16.33 14.07 3.48
C GLY A 381 -14.90 13.89 2.96
N GLU A 382 -13.99 14.75 3.40
CA GLU A 382 -12.58 14.71 2.99
C GLU A 382 -11.73 13.94 4.02
N ARG A 383 -11.07 14.65 4.93
CA ARG A 383 -10.08 14.09 5.87
C ARG A 383 -10.57 14.24 7.31
N ALA A 384 -10.58 13.13 8.02
CA ALA A 384 -10.84 13.06 9.45
C ALA A 384 -9.60 12.57 10.18
N PHE A 385 -9.59 12.72 11.50
CA PHE A 385 -8.48 12.28 12.32
C PHE A 385 -8.95 11.75 13.67
N VAL A 386 -8.09 10.91 14.25
CA VAL A 386 -8.12 10.54 15.66
C VAL A 386 -6.81 10.96 16.32
N LEU A 387 -6.89 11.75 17.39
CA LEU A 387 -5.73 12.11 18.20
C LEU A 387 -5.77 11.36 19.53
N PHE A 388 -4.61 10.95 20.00
CA PHE A 388 -4.37 10.30 21.29
C PHE A 388 -4.36 11.32 22.43
N CYS A 389 -5.39 12.17 22.45
CA CYS A 389 -5.61 13.24 23.41
C CYS A 389 -6.68 12.84 24.41
N GLU A 390 -6.36 12.88 25.69
CA GLU A 390 -7.31 12.63 26.79
C GLU A 390 -8.09 13.91 27.16
N ASN A 391 -9.14 13.77 27.98
CA ASN A 391 -10.00 14.89 28.38
C ASN A 391 -9.21 15.99 29.09
N GLU A 392 -8.31 15.62 30.01
CA GLU A 392 -7.49 16.56 30.80
C GLU A 392 -6.51 17.36 29.95
N GLN A 393 -6.21 16.89 28.73
CA GLN A 393 -5.32 17.55 27.78
C GLN A 393 -6.06 18.54 26.87
N CYS A 394 -7.39 18.60 26.96
CA CYS A 394 -8.26 19.59 26.29
C CYS A 394 -8.53 20.77 27.23
N PHE A 395 -8.17 21.99 26.86
CA PHE A 395 -8.33 23.18 27.72
C PHE A 395 -8.80 24.38 26.90
N ALA A 396 -9.27 25.45 27.55
CA ALA A 396 -9.36 26.78 26.96
C ALA A 396 -8.36 27.72 27.65
N VAL A 397 -7.77 28.69 26.92
CA VAL A 397 -6.83 29.67 27.52
C VAL A 397 -7.47 30.47 28.67
N GLU A 398 -8.80 30.59 28.67
CA GLU A 398 -9.56 31.22 29.74
C GLU A 398 -9.53 30.42 31.06
N ASP A 399 -9.19 29.13 31.02
CA ASP A 399 -9.18 28.21 32.17
C ASP A 399 -7.91 28.29 33.02
N GLY A 400 -6.84 28.96 32.54
CA GLY A 400 -5.60 29.16 33.31
C GLY A 400 -4.30 29.05 32.50
N PRO A 401 -3.13 28.97 33.18
CA PRO A 401 -1.84 28.86 32.51
C PRO A 401 -1.72 27.52 31.76
N VAL A 402 -1.07 27.57 30.58
CA VAL A 402 -0.85 26.39 29.74
C VAL A 402 0.28 25.53 30.31
N PHE A 403 0.01 24.25 30.54
CA PHE A 403 1.00 23.29 31.02
C PHE A 403 1.49 22.38 29.89
N LEU A 404 2.69 21.80 30.04
CA LEU A 404 3.31 20.91 29.04
C LEU A 404 2.44 19.69 28.64
N GLU A 405 1.52 19.29 29.51
CA GLU A 405 0.64 18.13 29.32
C GLU A 405 -0.57 18.44 28.42
N GLN A 406 -0.89 19.72 28.24
CA GLN A 406 -2.01 20.18 27.43
C GLN A 406 -1.69 20.10 25.94
N LEU A 407 -2.61 19.53 25.17
CA LEU A 407 -2.40 19.25 23.76
C LEU A 407 -3.31 20.08 22.86
N LEU A 408 -4.58 20.23 23.24
CA LEU A 408 -5.60 20.88 22.41
C LEU A 408 -6.26 22.05 23.13
N ASN A 409 -6.17 23.23 22.54
CA ASN A 409 -6.77 24.46 23.01
C ASN A 409 -8.09 24.73 22.27
N LEU A 410 -9.20 24.82 22.99
CA LEU A 410 -10.48 25.28 22.47
C LEU A 410 -10.43 26.80 22.24
N THR A 411 -10.50 27.21 20.99
CA THR A 411 -10.38 28.61 20.57
C THR A 411 -11.73 29.29 20.30
N ALA A 412 -12.71 28.52 19.84
CA ALA A 412 -14.05 29.02 19.54
C ALA A 412 -15.11 27.91 19.66
N VAL A 413 -16.34 28.32 19.97
CA VAL A 413 -17.52 27.46 19.98
C VAL A 413 -18.63 28.13 19.19
N ALA A 414 -19.22 27.40 18.25
CA ALA A 414 -20.42 27.80 17.53
C ALA A 414 -21.56 26.82 17.80
N HIS A 415 -22.80 27.31 17.69
CA HIS A 415 -24.00 26.49 17.90
C HIS A 415 -24.93 26.58 16.70
N GLU A 416 -25.41 25.42 16.25
CA GLU A 416 -26.40 25.29 15.18
C GLU A 416 -27.56 24.41 15.63
N GLN A 417 -28.78 24.71 15.17
CA GLN A 417 -29.95 23.85 15.36
C GLN A 417 -30.10 22.91 14.16
N THR A 418 -30.45 21.64 14.42
CA THR A 418 -30.66 20.62 13.38
C THR A 418 -32.01 20.66 12.71
#